data_AF-A0A956YZU5-F1
#
_entry.id   AF-A0A956YZU5-F1
#
_cell.length_a   1.000
_cell.length_b   1.000
_cell.length_c   1.000
_cell.angle_alpha   90.00
_cell.angle_beta   90.00
_cell.angle_gamma   90.00
#
_symmetry.space_group_name_H-M   'P 1'
#
loop_
_entity.id
_entity.type
_entity.pdbx_description
1 polymer ?
#
loop_
_entity_poly.entity_id
_entity_poly.type
_entity_poly.pdbx_seq_one_letter_code
_entity_poly.pdbx_strand_id
1 'polypeptide(L)'
;WMIKGFIDSLPMEVEEAGYVDGCNDWQVLAYVAFPLIRPGIIVAAVFAFIMSWNEFLFAYILGRDTRTMQVGLTTTSGVNGIMWEQMAAAGMVVMLPIILMSLTIRKNFVNGLTMGAVK
;
A
#
# COMPACT_ATOMS: atom_id res chain seq x y z
N TRP A 1 -6.64 9.29 5.11
CA TRP A 1 -6.45 9.50 6.56
C TRP A 1 -5.03 9.13 7.00
N MET A 2 -4.50 7.97 6.60
CA MET A 2 -3.17 7.51 7.02
C MET A 2 -2.03 8.52 6.73
N ILE A 3 -1.93 9.03 5.49
CA ILE A 3 -0.90 10.02 5.12
C ILE A 3 -1.05 11.31 5.92
N LYS A 4 -2.30 11.77 6.14
CA LYS A 4 -2.58 12.96 6.95
C LYS A 4 -2.06 12.78 8.38
N GLY A 5 -2.23 11.61 8.99
CA GLY A 5 -1.70 11.33 10.32
C GLY A 5 -0.17 11.44 10.40
N PHE A 6 0.55 11.06 9.35
CA PHE A 6 2.01 11.25 9.28
C PHE A 6 2.40 12.71 9.08
N ILE A 7 1.64 13.47 8.29
CA ILE A 7 1.86 14.91 8.12
C ILE A 7 1.60 15.65 9.44
N ASP A 8 0.47 15.37 10.10
CA ASP A 8 0.10 16.00 11.37
C ASP A 8 1.09 15.67 12.52
N SER A 9 1.89 14.60 12.37
CA SER A 9 2.93 14.22 13.34
C SER A 9 4.24 15.00 13.16
N LEU A 10 4.39 15.76 12.08
CA LEU A 10 5.58 16.58 11.87
C LEU A 10 5.55 17.80 12.82
N PRO A 11 6.67 18.11 13.51
CA PRO A 11 6.76 19.34 14.29
C PRO A 11 6.67 20.55 13.36
N MET A 12 5.83 21.52 13.71
CA MET A 12 5.60 22.73 12.90
C MET A 12 6.88 23.55 12.74
N GLU A 13 7.79 23.47 13.70
CA GLU A 13 9.08 24.16 13.73
C GLU A 13 9.97 23.77 12.52
N VAL A 14 9.80 22.55 11.99
CA VAL A 14 10.58 22.07 10.84
C VAL A 14 10.14 22.78 9.56
N GLU A 15 8.84 23.04 9.40
CA GLU A 15 8.32 23.82 8.27
C GLU A 15 8.67 25.30 8.41
N GLU A 16 8.56 25.85 9.62
CA GLU A 16 8.98 27.23 9.94
C GLU A 16 10.46 27.48 9.62
N ALA A 17 11.35 26.53 9.94
CA ALA A 17 12.76 26.61 9.56
C ALA A 17 12.93 26.70 8.04
N GLY A 18 12.14 25.94 7.26
CA GLY A 18 12.15 26.03 5.80
C GLY A 18 11.75 27.41 5.28
N TYR A 19 10.74 28.05 5.90
CA TYR A 19 10.35 29.41 5.54
C TYR A 19 11.41 30.45 5.91
N VAL A 20 12.10 30.29 7.05
CA VAL A 20 13.23 31.15 7.43
C VAL A 20 14.39 31.03 6.43
N ASP A 21 14.62 29.83 5.88
CA ASP A 21 15.59 29.57 4.81
C ASP A 21 15.13 30.09 3.42
N GLY A 22 13.96 30.73 3.34
CA GLY A 22 13.43 31.35 2.11
C GLY A 22 12.68 30.38 1.19
N CYS A 23 12.29 29.20 1.69
CA CYS A 23 11.43 28.30 0.92
C CYS A 23 10.01 28.87 0.77
N ASN A 24 9.43 28.73 -0.41
CA ASN A 24 7.99 28.90 -0.62
C ASN A 24 7.20 27.64 -0.24
N ASP A 25 5.87 27.72 -0.19
CA ASP A 25 4.99 26.62 0.24
C ASP A 25 5.25 25.29 -0.50
N TRP A 26 5.46 25.34 -1.82
CA TRP A 26 5.75 24.15 -2.62
C TRP A 26 7.12 23.56 -2.31
N GLN A 27 8.11 24.41 -2.01
CA GLN A 27 9.44 24.00 -1.61
C GLN A 27 9.44 23.36 -0.21
N VAL A 28 8.72 23.95 0.75
CA VAL A 28 8.55 23.36 2.09
C VAL A 28 7.87 22.00 1.97
N LEU A 29 6.81 21.87 1.17
CA LEU A 29 6.16 20.59 0.93
C LEU A 29 7.12 19.56 0.30
N ALA A 30 7.80 19.92 -0.79
CA ALA A 30 8.58 18.96 -1.58
C ALA A 30 9.94 18.60 -0.97
N TYR A 31 10.62 19.55 -0.33
CA TYR A 31 11.99 19.38 0.17
C TYR A 31 12.07 19.18 1.68
N VAL A 32 11.07 19.62 2.44
CA VAL A 32 11.07 19.50 3.91
C VAL A 32 10.08 18.42 4.35
N ALA A 33 8.78 18.62 4.14
CA ALA A 33 7.75 17.72 4.65
C ALA A 33 7.78 16.35 3.94
N PHE A 34 7.81 16.33 2.60
CA PHE A 34 7.70 15.11 1.82
C PHE A 34 8.81 14.08 2.13
N PRO A 35 10.10 14.44 2.19
CA PRO A 35 11.17 13.50 2.55
C PRO A 35 11.01 12.91 3.95
N LEU A 36 10.50 13.67 4.90
CA LEU A 36 10.29 13.24 6.29
C LEU A 36 9.13 12.24 6.40
N ILE A 37 8.04 12.45 5.66
CA ILE A 37 6.89 11.52 5.66
C ILE A 37 7.05 10.32 4.71
N ARG A 38 8.16 10.22 3.95
CA ARG A 38 8.42 9.11 3.01
C ARG A 38 8.15 7.72 3.61
N PRO A 39 8.59 7.39 4.83
CA PRO A 39 8.27 6.10 5.46
C PRO A 39 6.76 5.88 5.60
N GLY A 40 6.01 6.91 6.00
CA GLY A 40 4.55 6.87 6.12
C GLY A 40 3.83 6.72 4.79
N ILE A 41 4.33 7.36 3.73
CA ILE A 41 3.82 7.17 2.35
C ILE A 41 4.01 5.72 1.90
N ILE A 42 5.18 5.12 2.17
CA ILE A 42 5.45 3.71 1.82
C ILE A 42 4.47 2.79 2.54
N VAL A 43 4.22 3.00 3.83
CA VAL A 43 3.22 2.24 4.60
C VAL A 43 1.83 2.37 3.98
N ALA A 44 1.39 3.59 3.65
CA ALA A 44 0.09 3.83 3.05
C ALA A 44 -0.05 3.21 1.65
N ALA A 45 0.99 3.29 0.81
CA ALA A 45 1.02 2.72 -0.53
C ALA A 45 0.89 1.18 -0.48
N VAL A 46 1.55 0.55 0.47
CA VAL A 46 1.47 -0.90 0.67
C VAL A 46 0.08 -1.29 1.14
N PHE A 47 -0.46 -0.58 2.12
CA PHE A 47 -1.79 -0.86 2.63
C PHE A 47 -2.83 -0.74 1.50
N ALA A 48 -2.71 0.31 0.68
CA ALA A 48 -3.53 0.48 -0.52
C ALA A 48 -3.33 -0.67 -1.52
N PHE A 49 -2.09 -1.08 -1.79
CA PHE A 49 -1.83 -2.24 -2.65
C PHE A 49 -2.48 -3.50 -2.11
N ILE A 50 -2.32 -3.83 -0.83
CA ILE A 50 -2.90 -5.05 -0.23
C ILE A 50 -4.42 -5.03 -0.36
N MET A 51 -5.06 -3.88 -0.11
CA MET A 51 -6.50 -3.72 -0.29
C MET A 51 -6.92 -3.93 -1.74
N SER A 52 -6.26 -3.27 -2.69
CA SER A 52 -6.56 -3.40 -4.12
C SER A 52 -6.24 -4.80 -4.66
N TRP A 53 -5.20 -5.46 -4.15
CA TRP A 53 -4.81 -6.81 -4.53
C TRP A 53 -5.73 -7.87 -3.92
N ASN A 54 -6.36 -7.64 -2.77
CA ASN A 54 -7.33 -8.60 -2.23
C ASN A 54 -8.76 -8.30 -2.69
N GLU A 55 -8.95 -7.25 -3.50
CA GLU A 55 -10.27 -6.92 -4.02
C GLU A 55 -10.73 -8.02 -5.00
N PHE A 56 -11.81 -8.69 -4.63
CA PHE A 56 -12.48 -9.69 -5.46
C PHE A 56 -13.82 -9.21 -6.05
N LEU A 57 -14.64 -8.50 -5.26
CA LEU A 57 -16.04 -8.25 -5.60
C LEU A 57 -16.18 -7.25 -6.76
N PHE A 58 -15.51 -6.11 -6.66
CA PHE A 58 -15.48 -5.12 -7.74
C PHE A 58 -14.84 -5.69 -9.00
N ALA A 59 -13.73 -6.41 -8.85
CA ALA A 59 -13.06 -7.06 -9.96
C ALA A 59 -13.96 -8.08 -10.66
N TYR A 60 -14.74 -8.86 -9.90
CA TYR A 60 -15.68 -9.85 -10.44
C TYR A 60 -16.86 -9.21 -11.18
N ILE A 61 -17.42 -8.14 -10.63
CA ILE A 61 -18.61 -7.48 -11.20
C ILE A 61 -18.25 -6.66 -12.45
N LEU A 62 -17.12 -5.93 -12.43
CA LEU A 62 -16.74 -4.97 -13.49
C LEU A 62 -15.78 -5.56 -14.53
N GLY A 63 -14.97 -6.55 -14.15
CA GLY A 63 -13.90 -7.13 -14.99
C GLY A 63 -14.43 -8.11 -16.03
N ARG A 64 -15.07 -7.62 -17.10
CA ARG A 64 -15.54 -8.46 -18.22
C ARG A 64 -14.38 -9.09 -18.99
N ASP A 65 -13.54 -8.27 -19.59
CA ASP A 65 -12.40 -8.71 -20.42
C ASP A 65 -11.06 -8.63 -19.68
N THR A 66 -11.00 -7.90 -18.57
CA THR A 66 -9.81 -7.74 -17.72
C THR A 66 -10.06 -8.38 -16.36
N ARG A 67 -9.82 -9.69 -16.26
CA ARG A 67 -9.97 -10.42 -14.99
C ARG A 67 -8.71 -10.32 -14.17
N THR A 68 -8.87 -9.99 -12.89
CA THR A 68 -7.76 -10.01 -11.93
C THR A 68 -7.42 -11.45 -11.54
N MET A 69 -6.22 -11.68 -11.01
CA MET A 69 -5.76 -13.01 -10.64
C MET A 69 -6.65 -13.66 -9.56
N GLN A 70 -7.23 -12.82 -8.69
CA GLN A 70 -8.17 -13.16 -7.63
C GLN A 70 -9.48 -13.71 -8.20
N VAL A 71 -9.99 -13.10 -9.27
CA VAL A 71 -11.17 -13.59 -10.01
C VAL A 71 -10.83 -14.85 -10.81
N GLY A 72 -9.63 -14.91 -11.40
CA GLY A 72 -9.16 -16.07 -12.15
C GLY A 72 -9.20 -17.37 -11.34
N LEU A 73 -8.87 -17.31 -10.05
CA LEU A 73 -8.89 -18.46 -9.15
C LEU A 73 -10.26 -19.15 -9.10
N THR A 74 -11.36 -18.41 -9.04
CA THR A 74 -12.71 -18.98 -8.95
C THR A 74 -13.21 -19.56 -10.26
N THR A 75 -12.62 -19.14 -11.39
CA THR A 75 -12.99 -19.61 -12.73
C THR A 75 -12.29 -20.91 -13.14
N THR A 76 -11.44 -21.48 -12.27
CA THR A 76 -10.75 -22.77 -12.49
C THR A 76 -11.69 -23.97 -12.23
N SER A 77 -12.92 -23.87 -12.74
CA SER A 77 -13.89 -24.96 -12.74
C SER A 77 -13.82 -25.64 -14.11
N GLY A 78 -13.30 -26.86 -14.15
CA GLY A 78 -13.28 -27.68 -15.36
C GLY A 78 -14.64 -28.32 -15.63
N VAL A 79 -14.80 -28.92 -16.80
CA VAL A 79 -16.01 -29.68 -17.21
C VAL A 79 -16.35 -30.82 -16.22
N ASN A 80 -15.38 -31.26 -15.40
CA ASN A 80 -15.48 -32.37 -14.45
C ASN A 80 -15.54 -31.94 -12.97
N GLY A 81 -15.73 -30.65 -12.67
CA GLY A 81 -15.78 -30.11 -11.31
C GLY A 81 -14.59 -29.21 -10.95
N ILE A 82 -14.42 -28.95 -9.65
CA ILE A 82 -13.40 -28.03 -9.12
C ILE A 82 -12.02 -28.71 -9.21
N MET A 83 -11.08 -28.08 -9.91
CA MET A 83 -9.71 -28.57 -10.06
C MET A 83 -8.84 -28.02 -8.91
N TRP A 84 -8.96 -28.64 -7.74
CA TRP A 84 -8.30 -28.21 -6.50
C TRP A 84 -6.78 -28.07 -6.64
N GLU A 85 -6.14 -28.95 -7.41
CA GLU A 85 -4.71 -28.92 -7.69
C GLU A 85 -4.28 -27.66 -8.44
N GLN A 86 -5.07 -27.23 -9.44
CA GLN A 86 -4.78 -26.01 -10.20
C GLN A 86 -5.08 -24.77 -9.38
N MET A 87 -6.17 -24.77 -8.61
CA MET A 87 -6.50 -23.67 -7.70
C MET A 87 -5.43 -23.47 -6.62
N ALA A 88 -4.90 -24.56 -6.05
CA ALA A 88 -3.82 -24.49 -5.07
C ALA A 88 -2.53 -23.92 -5.68
N ALA A 89 -2.14 -24.39 -6.86
CA ALA A 89 -0.96 -23.89 -7.57
C ALA A 89 -1.09 -22.39 -7.92
N ALA A 90 -2.25 -21.98 -8.44
CA ALA A 90 -2.52 -20.58 -8.74
C ALA A 90 -2.57 -19.71 -7.45
N GLY A 91 -3.12 -20.25 -6.35
CA GLY A 91 -3.13 -19.58 -5.05
C GLY A 91 -1.73 -19.29 -4.52
N MET A 92 -0.79 -20.22 -4.71
CA MET A 92 0.63 -19.99 -4.37
C MET A 92 1.22 -18.82 -5.14
N VAL A 93 0.93 -18.71 -6.43
CA VAL A 93 1.39 -17.59 -7.28
C VAL A 93 0.77 -16.26 -6.82
N VAL A 94 -0.52 -16.25 -6.49
CA VAL A 94 -1.24 -15.07 -5.99
C VAL A 94 -0.65 -14.54 -4.68
N MET A 95 -0.10 -15.41 -3.84
CA MET A 95 0.55 -15.03 -2.58
C MET A 95 1.94 -14.41 -2.77
N LEU A 96 2.65 -14.70 -3.86
CA LEU A 96 4.04 -14.25 -4.06
C LEU A 96 4.21 -12.72 -3.97
N PRO A 97 3.38 -11.87 -4.62
CA PRO A 97 3.55 -10.43 -4.55
C PRO A 97 3.42 -9.87 -3.12
N ILE A 98 2.47 -10.42 -2.34
CA ILE A 98 2.27 -10.05 -0.94
C ILE A 98 3.52 -10.39 -0.12
N ILE A 99 4.07 -11.59 -0.31
CA ILE A 99 5.30 -12.02 0.38
C ILE A 99 6.45 -11.09 0.01
N LEU A 100 6.67 -10.80 -1.28
CA LEU A 100 7.76 -9.94 -1.75
C LEU A 100 7.67 -8.51 -1.19
N MET A 101 6.47 -7.92 -1.16
CA MET A 101 6.29 -6.63 -0.51
C MET A 101 6.57 -6.72 0.99
N SER A 102 6.04 -7.74 1.68
CA SER A 102 6.24 -7.89 3.12
C SER A 102 7.73 -7.90 3.50
N LEU A 103 8.59 -8.50 2.66
CA LEU A 103 10.04 -8.50 2.86
C LEU A 103 10.65 -7.10 2.72
N THR A 104 10.20 -6.33 1.71
CA THR A 104 10.68 -4.96 1.44
C THR A 104 10.32 -3.99 2.57
N ILE A 105 9.19 -4.22 3.23
CA ILE A 105 8.56 -3.25 4.14
C ILE A 105 8.94 -3.44 5.60
N ARG A 106 9.46 -4.61 5.97
CA ARG A 106 9.84 -4.96 7.36
C ARG A 106 10.59 -3.84 8.08
N LYS A 107 11.51 -3.14 7.40
CA LYS A 107 12.28 -2.04 7.99
C LYS A 107 11.48 -0.74 8.17
N ASN A 108 10.51 -0.47 7.30
CA ASN A 108 9.77 0.79 7.25
C ASN A 108 8.49 0.76 8.10
N PHE A 109 7.90 -0.43 8.28
CA PHE A 109 6.67 -0.60 9.06
C PHE A 109 6.89 -0.41 10.56
N VAL A 110 8.05 -0.84 11.09
CA VAL A 110 8.39 -0.69 12.52
C VAL A 110 8.45 0.77 12.93
N ASN A 111 9.01 1.65 12.09
CA ASN A 111 9.10 3.08 12.37
C ASN A 111 7.77 3.82 12.11
N GLY A 112 6.96 3.35 11.16
CA GLY A 112 5.69 3.98 10.80
C GLY A 112 4.59 3.78 11.84
N LEU A 113 4.52 2.61 12.48
CA LEU A 113 3.51 2.31 13.50
C LEU A 113 3.76 3.03 14.83
N THR A 114 5.02 3.27 15.19
CA THR A 114 5.37 3.93 16.46
C THR A 114 5.13 5.44 16.43
N MET A 115 5.28 6.10 15.27
CA MET A 115 5.07 7.55 15.16
C MET A 115 3.58 7.94 15.10
N GLY A 116 2.69 7.08 14.59
CA GLY A 116 1.25 7.33 14.57
C GLY A 116 0.49 6.94 15.85
N ALA A 117 1.16 6.29 16.81
CA ALA A 117 0.55 5.77 18.03
C ALA A 117 0.69 6.70 19.25
N VAL A 118 1.53 7.74 19.15
CA VAL A 118 1.71 8.71 20.24
C VAL A 118 0.87 9.94 19.94
N LYS A 119 -0.20 10.11 20.72
CA LYS A 119 -0.92 11.36 20.90
C LYS A 119 -0.17 12.29 21.84
#